data_AF-A0ABD5SNR2-F1
#
_entry.id   AF-A0ABD5SNR2-F1
#
_cell.length_a   1.000
_cell.length_b   1.000
_cell.length_c   1.000
_cell.angle_alpha   90.00
_cell.angle_beta   90.00
_cell.angle_gamma   90.00
#
_symmetry.space_group_name_H-M   'P 1'
#
loop_
_entity.id
_entity.type
_entity.pdbx_description
1 polymer ?
#
loop_
_entity_poly.entity_id
_entity_poly.type
_entity_poly.pdbx_seq_one_letter_code
_entity_poly.pdbx_strand_id
1 'polypeptide(L)'
;MQDVNIKPVQIPPKADTQYFKYRVLYEQDVEEVAAIDGSWLSIDLGVVNLAMCVDHRGHSFIVGGRHLISQNRWFNKRIAHYQSIKDKQGIESTTRRIERLY
;
A
#
# COMPACT_ATOMS: atom_id res chain seq x y z
N MET A 1 10.43 -20.77 16.48
CA MET A 1 9.41 -19.71 16.32
C MET A 1 9.86 -18.62 17.28
N GLN A 2 10.30 -17.45 16.80
CA GLN A 2 10.76 -16.37 17.69
C GLN A 2 9.57 -15.88 18.52
N ASP A 3 9.77 -15.71 19.84
CA ASP A 3 8.77 -15.16 20.74
C ASP A 3 8.59 -13.66 20.41
N VAL A 4 7.49 -13.32 19.76
CA VAL A 4 7.19 -11.95 19.36
C VAL A 4 6.62 -11.19 20.56
N ASN A 5 7.18 -10.02 20.88
CA ASN A 5 6.62 -9.14 21.90
C ASN A 5 5.35 -8.47 21.36
N ILE A 6 4.20 -9.06 21.68
CA ILE A 6 2.89 -8.58 21.25
C ILE A 6 2.50 -7.35 22.09
N LYS A 7 2.29 -6.21 21.41
CA LYS A 7 1.76 -4.97 21.99
C LYS A 7 0.23 -5.02 22.10
N PRO A 8 -0.44 -3.98 22.62
CA PRO A 8 -1.89 -4.00 22.83
C PRO A 8 -2.65 -4.29 21.53
N VAL A 9 -3.64 -5.18 21.61
CA VAL A 9 -4.61 -5.39 20.53
C VAL A 9 -5.51 -4.17 20.47
N GLN A 10 -5.52 -3.48 19.34
CA GLN A 10 -6.45 -2.38 19.08
C GLN A 10 -7.70 -2.90 18.40
N ILE A 11 -8.89 -2.58 18.91
CA ILE A 11 -10.17 -2.97 18.33
C ILE A 11 -10.99 -1.71 17.98
N PRO A 12 -10.59 -0.94 16.94
CA PRO A 12 -11.36 0.22 16.52
C PRO A 12 -12.73 -0.18 15.94
N PRO A 13 -13.83 0.45 16.39
CA PRO A 13 -15.13 0.32 15.73
C PRO A 13 -15.08 0.93 14.32
N LYS A 14 -15.87 0.35 13.40
CA LYS A 14 -16.00 0.81 12.01
C LYS A 14 -17.46 0.86 11.59
N ALA A 15 -17.75 1.73 10.62
CA ALA A 15 -19.09 1.97 10.08
C ALA A 15 -20.14 2.16 11.18
N ASP A 16 -19.97 3.17 12.04
CA ASP A 16 -20.85 3.41 13.20
C ASP A 16 -21.10 2.13 14.03
N THR A 17 -20.02 1.48 14.45
CA THR A 17 -20.05 0.27 15.31
C THR A 17 -20.72 -0.98 14.70
N GLN A 18 -21.03 -0.98 13.40
CA GLN A 18 -21.57 -2.17 12.71
C GLN A 18 -20.59 -3.35 12.69
N TYR A 19 -19.29 -3.07 12.71
CA TYR A 19 -18.26 -4.10 12.85
C TYR A 19 -16.99 -3.55 13.49
N PHE A 20 -16.12 -4.47 13.93
CA PHE A 20 -14.83 -4.15 14.54
C PHE A 20 -13.71 -4.75 13.70
N LYS A 21 -12.61 -4.01 13.54
CA LYS A 21 -11.33 -4.56 13.04
C LYS A 21 -10.41 -4.70 14.23
N TYR A 22 -9.73 -5.82 14.39
CA TYR A 22 -8.62 -5.91 15.33
C TYR A 22 -7.30 -5.63 14.60
N ARG A 23 -6.36 -4.99 15.30
CA ARG A 23 -4.98 -4.83 14.84
C ARG A 23 -4.06 -5.28 15.97
N VAL A 24 -3.20 -6.24 15.67
CA VAL A 24 -2.12 -6.65 16.57
C VAL A 24 -0.90 -5.85 16.19
N LEU A 25 -0.48 -4.96 17.09
CA LEU A 25 0.81 -4.32 17.00
C LEU A 25 1.83 -5.27 17.62
N TYR A 26 2.98 -5.42 17.00
CA TYR A 26 4.08 -6.18 17.57
C TYR A 26 5.37 -5.45 17.31
N GLU A 27 6.29 -5.56 18.27
CA GLU A 27 7.67 -5.18 18.01
C GLU A 27 8.36 -6.39 17.38
N GLN A 28 9.06 -6.13 16.29
CA GLN A 28 9.96 -7.09 15.68
C GLN A 28 11.35 -6.57 15.92
N ASP A 29 12.17 -7.36 16.60
CA ASP A 29 13.59 -7.07 16.71
C ASP A 29 14.16 -7.07 15.29
N VAL A 30 14.64 -5.91 14.86
CA VAL A 30 15.34 -5.77 13.59
C VAL A 30 16.78 -6.15 13.88
N GLU A 31 17.24 -7.25 13.28
CA GLU A 31 18.67 -7.55 13.30
C GLU A 31 19.40 -6.40 12.59
N GLU A 32 20.27 -5.72 13.33
CA GLU A 32 21.14 -4.72 12.74
C GLU A 32 22.06 -5.42 11.74
N VAL A 33 21.86 -5.12 10.46
CA VAL A 33 22.81 -5.53 9.44
C VAL A 33 24.01 -4.61 9.53
N ALA A 34 25.20 -5.18 9.73
CA ALA A 34 26.44 -4.43 9.78
C ALA A 34 26.59 -3.55 8.53
N ALA A 35 26.52 -2.24 8.71
CA ALA A 35 26.76 -1.29 7.63
C ALA A 35 28.26 -1.27 7.29
N ILE A 36 28.58 -1.15 6.00
CA ILE A 36 29.96 -0.93 5.57
C ILE A 36 30.26 0.56 5.76
N ASP A 37 31.29 0.89 6.53
CA ASP A 37 31.66 2.28 6.81
C ASP A 37 31.95 3.04 5.50
N GLY A 38 31.43 4.27 5.40
CA GLY A 38 31.48 5.09 4.18
C GLY A 38 30.55 4.64 3.03
N SER A 39 29.78 3.56 3.17
CA SER A 39 28.78 3.17 2.18
C SER A 39 27.52 4.05 2.25
N TRP A 40 26.95 4.35 1.09
CA TRP A 40 25.71 5.11 0.95
C TRP A 40 24.89 4.61 -0.24
N LEU A 41 23.59 4.92 -0.20
CA LEU A 41 22.64 4.69 -1.28
C LEU A 41 21.77 5.94 -1.44
N SER A 42 21.87 6.60 -2.59
CA SER A 42 20.97 7.69 -2.97
C SER A 42 19.71 7.11 -3.61
N ILE A 43 18.54 7.64 -3.25
CA ILE A 43 17.24 7.17 -3.74
C ILE A 43 16.45 8.40 -4.21
N ASP A 44 16.11 8.44 -5.49
CA ASP A 44 15.16 9.38 -6.07
C ASP A 44 13.83 8.66 -6.33
N LEU A 45 12.74 9.15 -5.72
CA LEU A 45 11.43 8.51 -5.79
C LEU A 45 10.60 9.10 -6.93
N GLY A 46 9.94 8.23 -7.69
CA GLY A 46 9.09 8.64 -8.81
C GLY A 46 7.87 7.74 -8.99
N VAL A 47 7.08 8.00 -10.04
CA VAL A 47 5.86 7.21 -10.34
C VAL A 47 6.11 6.14 -11.40
N VAL A 48 6.86 6.48 -12.45
CA VAL A 48 7.19 5.55 -13.55
C VAL A 48 8.41 4.70 -13.19
N ASN A 49 9.44 5.36 -12.67
CA ASN A 49 10.56 4.76 -11.95
C ASN A 49 10.27 4.98 -10.48
N LEU A 50 9.75 3.96 -9.80
CA LEU A 50 9.34 4.05 -8.41
C LEU A 50 10.49 4.53 -7.53
N ALA A 51 11.67 3.99 -7.80
CA ALA A 51 12.92 4.44 -7.22
C ALA A 51 14.03 4.36 -8.27
N MET A 52 14.80 5.43 -8.41
CA MET A 52 16.10 5.42 -9.06
C MET A 52 17.16 5.45 -7.96
N CYS A 53 18.02 4.45 -7.96
CA CYS A 53 18.99 4.26 -6.89
C CYS A 53 20.41 4.33 -7.43
N VAL A 54 21.32 4.96 -6.68
CA VAL A 54 22.77 5.00 -6.97
C VAL A 54 23.55 4.69 -5.70
N ASP A 55 24.47 3.73 -5.76
CA ASP A 55 25.32 3.38 -4.61
C ASP A 55 26.64 4.18 -4.56
N HIS A 56 27.36 4.05 -3.44
CA HIS A 56 28.69 4.64 -3.24
C HIS A 56 29.76 4.27 -4.28
N ARG A 57 29.55 3.24 -5.10
CA ARG A 57 30.45 2.82 -6.18
C ARG A 57 30.02 3.37 -7.55
N GLY A 58 28.91 4.10 -7.60
CA GLY A 58 28.32 4.63 -8.82
C GLY A 58 27.44 3.62 -9.58
N HIS A 59 27.13 2.45 -9.01
CA HIS A 59 26.17 1.53 -9.64
C HIS A 59 24.77 2.09 -9.53
N SER A 60 24.03 2.07 -10.64
CA SER A 60 22.65 2.55 -10.70
C SER A 60 21.67 1.44 -11.03
N PHE A 61 20.51 1.43 -10.38
CA PHE A 61 19.39 0.56 -10.74
C PHE A 61 18.05 1.27 -10.60
N ILE A 62 17.04 0.74 -11.29
CA ILE A 62 15.68 1.29 -11.30
C ILE A 62 14.71 0.25 -10.76
N VAL A 63 13.91 0.65 -9.78
CA VAL A 63 12.71 -0.08 -9.36
C VAL A 63 11.53 0.45 -10.18
N GLY A 64 10.91 -0.39 -10.99
CA GLY A 64 9.84 0.03 -11.89
C GLY A 64 8.50 0.26 -11.19
N GLY A 65 7.84 1.39 -11.48
CA GLY A 65 6.49 1.73 -10.97
C GLY A 65 5.35 1.31 -11.89
N ARG A 66 5.64 0.69 -13.05
CA ARG A 66 4.63 0.30 -14.06
C ARG A 66 3.52 -0.59 -13.50
N HIS A 67 3.85 -1.52 -12.60
CA HIS A 67 2.85 -2.38 -11.97
C HIS A 67 1.84 -1.54 -11.17
N LEU A 68 2.33 -0.60 -10.35
CA LEU A 68 1.50 0.30 -9.54
C LEU A 68 0.59 1.16 -10.43
N ILE A 69 1.13 1.70 -11.53
CA ILE A 69 0.35 2.42 -12.53
C ILE A 69 -0.74 1.53 -13.15
N SER A 70 -0.42 0.28 -13.51
CA SER A 70 -1.38 -0.66 -14.09
C SER A 70 -2.53 -0.97 -13.14
N GLN A 71 -2.23 -1.21 -11.87
CA GLN A 71 -3.24 -1.46 -10.84
C GLN A 71 -4.16 -0.24 -10.65
N ASN A 72 -3.59 0.97 -10.59
CA ASN A 72 -4.35 2.22 -10.48
C ASN A 72 -5.24 2.45 -11.71
N ARG A 73 -4.72 2.22 -12.92
CA ARG A 73 -5.52 2.30 -14.16
C ARG A 73 -6.67 1.30 -14.18
N TRP A 74 -6.43 0.05 -13.78
CA TRP A 74 -7.47 -0.96 -13.68
C TRP A 74 -8.55 -0.53 -12.67
N PHE A 75 -8.14 -0.05 -11.50
CA PHE A 75 -9.05 0.42 -10.46
C PHE A 75 -9.93 1.58 -10.96
N ASN A 76 -9.33 2.63 -11.52
CA ASN A 76 -10.07 3.78 -12.06
C ASN A 76 -11.04 3.37 -13.19
N LYS A 77 -10.63 2.44 -14.06
CA LYS A 77 -11.51 1.92 -15.12
C LYS A 77 -12.71 1.18 -14.55
N ARG A 78 -12.53 0.42 -13.46
CA ARG A 78 -13.59 -0.37 -12.83
C ARG A 78 -14.56 0.52 -12.06
N ILE A 79 -14.05 1.50 -11.32
CA ILE A 79 -14.86 2.52 -10.66
C ILE A 79 -15.70 3.29 -11.67
N ALA A 80 -15.08 3.84 -12.72
CA ALA A 80 -15.81 4.61 -13.75
C ALA A 80 -16.89 3.77 -14.46
N HIS A 81 -16.60 2.50 -14.74
CA HIS A 81 -17.57 1.59 -15.36
C HIS A 81 -18.81 1.38 -14.46
N TYR A 82 -18.62 1.06 -13.18
CA TYR A 82 -19.75 0.83 -12.27
C TYR A 82 -20.48 2.10 -11.88
N GLN A 83 -19.78 3.24 -11.75
CA GLN A 83 -20.42 4.54 -11.57
C GLN A 83 -21.33 4.88 -12.74
N SER A 84 -20.86 4.71 -13.99
CA SER A 84 -21.70 4.96 -15.17
C SER A 84 -22.97 4.11 -15.21
N ILE A 85 -22.88 2.84 -14.83
CA ILE A 85 -24.07 1.96 -14.75
C ILE A 85 -25.02 2.44 -13.65
N LYS A 86 -24.49 2.75 -12.46
CA LYS A 86 -25.25 3.24 -11.31
C LYS A 86 -26.02 4.53 -11.66
N ASP A 87 -25.33 5.49 -12.28
CA ASP A 87 -25.91 6.79 -12.65
C ASP A 87 -27.02 6.62 -13.69
N LYS A 88 -26.82 5.76 -14.69
CA LYS A 88 -27.85 5.43 -15.70
C LYS A 88 -29.08 4.72 -15.12
N GLN A 89 -28.91 4.05 -13.98
CA GLN A 89 -30.01 3.39 -13.26
C GLN A 89 -30.69 4.33 -12.25
N GLY A 90 -30.23 5.59 -12.12
CA GLY A 90 -30.78 6.54 -11.15
C GLY A 90 -30.54 6.16 -9.69
N ILE A 91 -29.48 5.38 -9.42
CA ILE A 91 -29.17 4.95 -8.05
C ILE A 91 -28.30 6.03 -7.38
N GLU A 92 -28.88 6.72 -6.40
CA GLU A 92 -28.21 7.78 -5.63
C GLU A 92 -27.15 7.23 -4.67
N SER A 93 -27.38 6.04 -4.10
CA SER A 93 -26.49 5.40 -3.13
C SER A 93 -25.37 4.59 -3.79
N THR A 94 -24.31 4.27 -3.04
CA THR A 94 -23.25 3.38 -3.55
C THR A 94 -23.80 1.96 -3.81
N THR A 95 -23.07 1.18 -4.60
CA THR A 95 -23.44 -0.21 -4.88
C THR A 95 -22.42 -1.17 -4.31
N ARG A 96 -22.84 -2.40 -3.98
CA ARG A 96 -21.94 -3.47 -3.52
C ARG A 96 -20.76 -3.73 -4.47
N ARG A 97 -20.93 -3.49 -5.78
CA ARG A 97 -19.86 -3.64 -6.78
C ARG A 97 -18.80 -2.55 -6.65
N ILE A 98 -19.22 -1.33 -6.34
CA ILE A 98 -18.31 -0.20 -6.07
C ILE A 98 -17.64 -0.39 -4.71
N GLU A 99 -18.39 -0.79 -3.67
CA GLU A 99 -17.85 -1.05 -2.33
C GLU A 99 -16.75 -2.10 -2.33
N ARG A 100 -16.90 -3.18 -3.11
CA ARG A 100 -15.88 -4.25 -3.21
C ARG A 100 -14.56 -3.82 -3.85
N LEU A 101 -14.51 -2.65 -4.49
CA LEU A 101 -13.26 -2.13 -5.05
C LEU A 101 -12.42 -1.43 -3.96
N TYR A 102 -13.05 -0.95 -2.88
CA TYR A 102 -12.41 -0.28 -1.74
C TYR A 102 -12.11 -1.25 -0.60
#